data_AF-A0A7J9IWI7-F1
#
_entry.id   AF-A0A7J9IWI7-F1
#
_cell.length_a   1.000
_cell.length_b   1.000
_cell.length_c   1.000
_cell.angle_alpha   90.00
_cell.angle_beta   90.00
_cell.angle_gamma   90.00
#
_symmetry.space_group_name_H-M   'P 1'
#
loop_
_entity.id
_entity.type
_entity.pdbx_description
1 polymer ?
#
loop_
_entity_poly.entity_id
_entity_poly.type
_entity_poly.pdbx_seq_one_letter_code
_entity_poly.pdbx_strand_id
1 'polypeptide(L)'
;MDDIEVGDLFDSDDSGRLDSAHESNLDGQNWPEFNLDNDMSNLKLQVILEARGKPILTMMETIRTNIMLLIVKKKKEADKIKGILGPNIKKKLDVNIKDSLRCVPSHTGGDRY
;
A
#
# COMPACT_ATOMS: atom_id res chain seq x y z
N MET A 1 10.78 39.17 -7.31
CA MET A 1 11.12 38.00 -6.46
C MET A 1 9.77 37.63 -5.94
N ASP A 2 9.17 36.65 -6.61
CA ASP A 2 7.75 36.41 -6.48
C ASP A 2 7.62 35.19 -5.60
N ASP A 3 7.15 35.44 -4.39
CA ASP A 3 6.92 34.46 -3.34
C ASP A 3 5.85 33.47 -3.80
N ILE A 4 6.24 32.21 -4.01
CA ILE A 4 5.29 31.13 -4.29
C ILE A 4 4.82 30.58 -2.94
N GLU A 5 3.61 30.96 -2.58
CA GLU A 5 2.82 30.43 -1.48
C GLU A 5 2.72 28.90 -1.59
N VAL A 6 3.35 28.19 -0.65
CA VAL A 6 3.16 26.75 -0.47
C VAL A 6 1.82 26.60 0.23
N GLY A 7 0.76 26.36 -0.55
CA GLY A 7 -0.56 26.06 -0.02
C GLY A 7 -0.50 24.82 0.87
N ASP A 8 -0.75 25.02 2.16
CA ASP A 8 -1.13 23.99 3.10
C ASP A 8 -2.44 23.36 2.63
N LEU A 9 -2.39 22.10 2.22
CA LEU A 9 -3.58 21.32 1.96
C LEU A 9 -3.30 19.89 2.38
N PHE A 10 -3.84 19.50 3.54
CA PHE A 10 -4.57 18.26 3.78
C PHE A 10 -4.83 18.13 5.30
N ASP A 11 -5.82 18.87 5.78
CA ASP A 11 -6.54 18.53 7.01
C ASP A 11 -7.98 18.21 6.61
N SER A 12 -8.35 16.93 6.67
CA SER A 12 -9.75 16.49 6.63
C SER A 12 -9.85 15.16 7.36
N ASP A 13 -9.88 15.25 8.70
CA ASP A 13 -10.56 14.26 9.54
C ASP A 13 -12.07 14.43 9.31
N ASP A 14 -12.71 13.48 8.63
CA ASP A 14 -14.17 13.29 8.73
C ASP A 14 -14.46 11.86 9.16
N SER A 15 -14.31 11.66 10.47
CA SER A 15 -14.79 10.49 11.18
C SER A 15 -16.32 10.58 11.31
N GLY A 16 -17.06 9.88 10.45
CA GLY A 16 -18.50 9.72 10.65
C GLY A 16 -19.21 8.86 9.60
N ARG A 17 -19.41 7.57 9.90
CA ARG A 17 -20.71 6.84 9.87
C ARG A 17 -20.49 5.34 10.02
N LEU A 18 -20.74 4.85 11.23
CA LEU A 18 -21.16 3.48 11.46
C LEU A 18 -22.60 3.35 10.95
N ASP A 19 -22.88 2.39 10.07
CA ASP A 19 -24.11 1.60 10.17
C ASP A 19 -24.11 0.36 9.25
N SER A 20 -24.33 -0.77 9.93
CA SER A 20 -25.23 -1.88 9.57
C SER A 20 -24.80 -2.97 8.57
N ALA A 21 -24.94 -4.19 9.07
CA ALA A 21 -24.60 -5.51 8.56
C ALA A 21 -25.33 -5.98 7.28
N HIS A 22 -24.67 -6.88 6.52
CA HIS A 22 -25.30 -8.04 5.88
C HIS A 22 -24.22 -9.03 5.38
N GLU A 23 -24.33 -10.29 5.81
CA GLU A 23 -23.52 -11.41 5.32
C GLU A 23 -23.79 -11.70 3.84
N SER A 24 -22.76 -11.91 3.03
CA SER A 24 -22.83 -12.80 1.86
C SER A 24 -21.41 -13.21 1.45
N ASN A 25 -21.12 -14.50 1.62
CA ASN A 25 -20.05 -15.19 0.90
C ASN A 25 -20.42 -15.22 -0.59
N LEU A 26 -19.46 -14.99 -1.49
CA LEU A 26 -19.27 -15.71 -2.76
C LEU A 26 -18.12 -15.09 -3.54
N ASP A 27 -17.36 -15.97 -4.19
CA ASP A 27 -16.15 -15.71 -4.96
C ASP A 27 -16.23 -14.51 -5.89
N GLY A 28 -15.24 -13.65 -5.75
CA GLY A 28 -14.92 -12.59 -6.68
C GLY A 28 -13.71 -11.89 -6.10
N GLN A 29 -12.58 -11.98 -6.79
CA GLN A 29 -11.33 -11.33 -6.43
C GLN A 29 -11.60 -9.87 -6.04
N ASN A 30 -11.71 -9.59 -4.74
CA ASN A 30 -11.40 -8.27 -4.23
C ASN A 30 -9.89 -8.18 -4.33
N TRP A 31 -9.41 -7.80 -5.52
CA TRP A 31 -8.09 -7.21 -5.62
C TRP A 31 -8.06 -6.13 -4.56
N PRO A 32 -7.13 -6.19 -3.58
CA PRO A 32 -7.06 -5.17 -2.57
C PRO A 32 -7.04 -3.85 -3.33
N GLU A 33 -8.08 -3.06 -3.10
CA GLU A 33 -8.28 -1.71 -3.62
C GLU A 33 -6.89 -1.11 -3.82
N PHE A 34 -6.48 -0.98 -5.09
CA PHE A 34 -5.08 -0.74 -5.46
C PHE A 34 -4.63 0.46 -4.63
N ASN A 35 -3.85 0.21 -3.58
CA ASN A 35 -3.47 1.24 -2.64
C ASN A 35 -2.51 2.14 -3.41
N LEU A 36 -3.08 3.23 -3.94
CA LEU A 36 -2.43 4.21 -4.81
C LEU A 36 -1.15 4.76 -4.13
N ASP A 37 -1.13 4.73 -2.80
CA ASP A 37 -0.09 5.30 -1.96
C ASP A 37 1.17 4.45 -1.79
N ASN A 38 1.20 3.20 -2.29
CA ASN A 38 2.34 2.30 -2.02
C ASN A 38 2.92 1.54 -3.23
N ASP A 39 2.32 1.63 -4.42
CA ASP A 39 2.95 1.09 -5.62
C ASP A 39 3.87 2.15 -6.25
N MET A 40 5.18 1.91 -6.17
CA MET A 40 6.20 2.72 -6.83
C MET A 40 5.93 2.92 -8.33
N SER A 41 5.20 2.00 -8.95
CA SER A 41 4.85 2.05 -10.37
C SER A 41 3.77 3.10 -10.65
N ASN A 42 2.72 3.16 -9.83
CA ASN A 42 1.66 4.16 -9.96
C ASN A 42 2.18 5.58 -9.72
N LEU A 43 3.03 5.73 -8.72
CA LEU A 43 3.58 7.04 -8.36
C LEU A 43 4.58 7.56 -9.44
N LYS A 44 5.28 6.66 -10.14
CA LYS A 44 6.10 7.04 -11.31
C LYS A 44 5.27 7.54 -12.50
N LEU A 45 4.10 6.96 -12.74
CA LEU A 45 3.22 7.37 -13.84
C LEU A 45 2.63 8.76 -13.61
N GLN A 46 2.26 9.08 -12.37
CA GLN A 46 1.78 10.41 -11.98
C GLN A 46 2.82 11.50 -12.26
N VAL A 47 4.08 11.29 -11.86
CA VAL A 47 5.18 12.25 -12.08
C VAL A 47 5.38 12.56 -13.58
N ILE A 48 5.20 11.56 -14.46
CA ILE A 48 5.29 11.76 -15.91
C ILE A 48 4.11 12.59 -16.41
N LEU A 49 2.90 12.32 -15.93
CA LEU A 49 1.70 13.06 -16.32
C LEU A 49 1.78 14.54 -15.92
N GLU A 50 2.35 14.85 -14.76
CA GLU A 50 2.57 16.22 -14.28
C GLU A 50 3.66 16.94 -15.07
N ALA A 51 4.68 16.23 -15.55
CA ALA A 51 5.81 16.82 -16.26
C ALA A 51 5.56 17.01 -17.78
N ARG A 52 4.55 16.35 -18.36
CA ARG A 52 4.32 16.28 -19.82
C ARG A 52 4.11 17.62 -20.53
N GLY A 53 3.65 18.65 -19.80
CA GLY A 53 3.42 19.99 -20.35
C GLY A 53 4.68 20.88 -20.38
N LYS A 54 5.81 20.39 -19.85
CA LYS A 54 7.04 21.16 -19.72
C LYS A 54 7.96 20.94 -20.92
N PRO A 55 8.87 21.89 -21.23
CA PRO A 55 9.94 21.65 -22.19
C PRO A 55 10.73 20.38 -21.85
N ILE A 56 11.25 19.69 -22.86
CA ILE A 56 11.88 18.36 -22.71
C ILE A 56 12.94 18.34 -21.59
N LEU A 57 13.81 19.35 -21.55
CA LEU A 57 14.85 19.46 -20.53
C LEU A 57 14.26 19.50 -19.11
N THR A 58 13.31 20.41 -18.88
CA THR A 58 12.63 20.58 -17.59
C THR A 58 11.76 19.37 -17.23
N MET A 59 11.16 18.71 -18.21
CA MET A 59 10.41 17.47 -18.02
C MET A 59 11.33 16.37 -17.48
N MET A 60 12.50 16.17 -18.11
CA MET A 60 13.48 15.17 -17.66
C MET A 60 14.04 15.48 -16.27
N GLU A 61 14.35 16.73 -15.98
CA GLU A 61 14.79 17.16 -14.64
C GLU A 61 13.71 16.93 -13.58
N THR A 62 12.46 17.26 -13.89
CA THR A 62 11.31 17.03 -13.00
C THR A 62 11.14 15.54 -12.72
N ILE A 63 11.20 14.69 -13.76
CA ILE A 63 11.05 13.24 -13.60
C ILE A 63 12.22 12.68 -12.76
N ARG A 64 13.46 13.07 -13.07
CA ARG A 64 14.66 12.59 -12.36
C ARG A 64 14.64 12.96 -10.87
N THR A 65 14.35 14.21 -10.56
CA THR A 65 14.33 14.72 -9.17
C THR A 65 13.23 14.07 -8.35
N ASN A 66 12.02 13.95 -8.89
CA ASN A 66 10.92 13.26 -8.21
C ASN A 66 11.21 11.78 -7.97
N ILE A 67 11.69 11.05 -8.98
CA ILE A 67 12.08 9.64 -8.80
C ILE A 67 13.14 9.50 -7.71
N MET A 68 14.14 10.37 -7.71
CA MET A 68 15.20 10.36 -6.68
C MET A 68 14.63 10.60 -5.27
N LEU A 69 13.74 11.59 -5.12
CA LEU A 69 13.08 11.87 -3.84
C LEU A 69 12.29 10.67 -3.32
N LEU A 70 11.58 9.98 -4.21
CA LEU A 70 10.79 8.79 -3.87
C LEU A 70 11.65 7.62 -3.41
N ILE A 71 12.75 7.37 -4.12
CA ILE A 71 13.71 6.33 -3.73
C ILE A 71 14.29 6.64 -2.35
N VAL A 72 14.64 7.89 -2.07
CA VAL A 72 15.16 8.30 -0.74
C VAL A 72 14.10 8.10 0.35
N LYS A 73 12.85 8.50 0.11
CA LYS A 73 11.73 8.28 1.04
C LYS A 73 11.54 6.79 1.34
N LYS A 74 11.47 5.95 0.30
CA LYS A 74 11.31 4.50 0.45
C LYS A 74 12.51 3.83 1.10
N LYS A 75 13.72 4.27 0.79
CA LYS A 75 14.93 3.80 1.49
C LYS A 75 14.85 4.10 2.99
N LYS A 76 14.45 5.32 3.37
CA LYS A 76 14.25 5.69 4.78
C LYS A 76 13.16 4.86 5.46
N GLU A 77 12.09 4.50 4.76
CA GLU A 77 11.08 3.57 5.28
C GLU A 77 11.63 2.16 5.45
N ALA A 78 12.39 1.67 4.48
CA ALA A 78 13.05 0.36 4.55
C ALA A 78 14.07 0.29 5.69
N ASP A 79 14.84 1.36 5.93
CA ASP A 79 15.81 1.44 7.03
C ASP A 79 15.13 1.37 8.41
N LYS A 80 13.84 1.74 8.52
CA LYS A 80 13.05 1.60 9.75
C LYS A 80 12.61 0.16 10.00
N ILE A 81 12.57 -0.70 8.97
CA ILE A 81 12.15 -2.09 9.11
C ILE A 81 13.25 -2.83 9.87
N LYS A 82 12.96 -3.15 11.13
CA LYS A 82 13.83 -4.01 11.95
C LYS A 82 13.52 -5.47 11.64
N GLY A 83 14.47 -6.15 11.01
CA GLY A 83 14.40 -7.57 10.68
C GLY A 83 14.10 -7.84 9.21
N ILE A 84 13.94 -9.12 8.87
CA ILE A 84 13.81 -9.59 7.48
C ILE A 84 12.43 -9.28 6.88
N LEU A 85 11.39 -9.25 7.72
CA LEU A 85 10.00 -9.11 7.31
C LEU A 85 9.48 -7.69 7.55
N GLY A 86 8.90 -7.11 6.49
CA GLY A 86 8.15 -5.87 6.59
C GLY A 86 6.89 -6.01 7.47
N PRO A 87 6.36 -4.88 7.98
CA PRO A 87 5.29 -4.88 8.97
C PRO A 87 4.00 -5.55 8.49
N ASN A 88 3.61 -5.38 7.23
CA ASN A 88 2.38 -5.96 6.70
C ASN A 88 2.47 -7.48 6.57
N ILE A 89 3.61 -8.00 6.10
CA ILE A 89 3.83 -9.45 5.97
C ILE A 89 3.92 -10.08 7.35
N LYS A 90 4.63 -9.42 8.28
CA LYS A 90 4.73 -9.87 9.68
C LYS A 90 3.35 -9.99 10.34
N LYS A 91 2.50 -8.96 10.21
CA LYS A 91 1.12 -9.00 10.72
C LYS A 91 0.32 -10.19 10.19
N LYS A 92 0.40 -10.46 8.87
CA LYS A 92 -0.33 -11.57 8.25
C LYS A 92 0.21 -12.94 8.69
N LEU A 93 1.53 -13.05 8.84
CA LEU A 93 2.18 -14.24 9.39
C LEU A 93 1.73 -14.51 10.83
N ASP A 94 1.70 -13.49 11.68
CA ASP A 94 1.29 -13.61 13.07
C ASP A 94 -0.18 -14.08 13.21
N VAL A 95 -1.07 -13.64 12.31
CA VAL A 95 -2.46 -14.13 12.22
C VAL A 95 -2.48 -15.61 11.83
N ASN A 96 -1.78 -15.99 10.76
CA ASN A 96 -1.75 -17.38 10.28
C ASN A 96 -1.19 -18.34 11.34
N ILE A 97 -0.16 -17.92 12.09
CA ILE A 97 0.38 -18.71 13.20
C ILE A 97 -0.70 -18.99 14.24
N LYS A 98 -1.44 -17.96 14.68
CA LYS A 98 -2.55 -18.13 15.65
C LYS A 98 -3.63 -19.07 15.13
N ASP A 99 -4.02 -18.92 13.86
CA ASP A 99 -5.06 -19.77 13.27
C ASP A 99 -4.62 -21.23 13.15
N SER A 100 -3.35 -21.48 12.80
CA SER A 100 -2.80 -22.83 12.69
C SER A 100 -2.78 -23.61 14.01
N LEU A 101 -2.77 -22.93 15.16
CA LEU A 101 -2.82 -23.58 16.47
C LEU A 101 -4.11 -24.36 16.70
N ARG A 102 -5.17 -24.05 15.95
CA ARG A 102 -6.48 -24.72 16.03
C ARG A 102 -6.64 -25.84 15.01
N CYS A 103 -5.59 -26.21 14.28
CA CYS A 103 -5.63 -27.35 13.35
C CYS A 103 -5.71 -28.66 14.15
N VAL A 104 -6.93 -29.17 14.31
CA VAL A 104 -7.17 -30.50 14.87
C VAL A 104 -7.19 -31.49 13.70
N PRO A 105 -6.27 -32.45 13.63
CA PRO A 105 -6.34 -33.50 12.63
C PRO A 105 -7.60 -34.34 12.88
N SER A 106 -8.56 -34.28 11.97
CA SER A 106 -9.68 -35.20 11.95
C SER A 106 -9.30 -36.44 11.14
N HIS A 107 -9.46 -37.62 11.74
CA HIS A 107 -9.27 -38.87 11.02
C HIS A 107 -10.37 -39.00 9.96
N THR A 108 -10.01 -38.87 8.68
CA THR A 108 -10.90 -39.12 7.53
C THR A 108 -10.89 -40.58 7.07
N GLY A 109 -10.19 -41.45 7.78
CA GLY A 109 -10.36 -42.89 7.67
C GLY A 109 -11.71 -43.27 8.25
N GLY A 110 -12.76 -43.16 7.44
CA GLY A 110 -13.99 -43.90 7.72
C GLY A 110 -13.58 -45.35 7.93
N ASP A 111 -13.94 -45.89 9.08
CA ASP A 111 -13.71 -47.23 9.62
C ASP A 111 -13.92 -48.33 8.56
N ARG A 112 -12.94 -48.46 7.67
CA ARG A 112 -12.98 -49.31 6.48
C ARG A 112 -11.72 -50.14 6.43
N TYR A 113 -11.34 -50.76 7.55
CA TYR A 113 -10.59 -52.03 7.61
C TYR A 113 -10.91 -52.74 8.93
#